data_AF-A0A9E4E4A8-F1
#
_entry.id   AF-A0A9E4E4A8-F1
#
_cell.length_a   1.000
_cell.length_b   1.000
_cell.length_c   1.000
_cell.angle_alpha   90.00
_cell.angle_beta   90.00
_cell.angle_gamma   90.00
#
_symmetry.space_group_name_H-M   'P 1'
#
loop_
_entity.id
_entity.type
_entity.pdbx_description
1 polymer ?
#
loop_
_entity_poly.entity_id
_entity_poly.type
_entity_poly.pdbx_seq_one_letter_code
_entity_poly.pdbx_strand_id
1 'polypeptide(L)'
;MAQKKKRTKTKMPIEECSLEMQAHIHQLGLSTVEDYRVWCRKHNFSRGLDKNSRQLRNELDLVTTIKASKIMANEKKTRNLKEIIPKIYDGKLQREEIRNPVAKEITLAFERSNSRKVLLHLLLYLGENSDLLKDTSYIRGVETIANHAESWIRPIETWQVKRHNRDRQFSELLRHLFVAYDIPSFMDRVWFTENEMHQNWYKHIGSGQNIRTAPDIPVSLTKKMAHHFLRAPKQYTVEEALRWGQVHALGGDKRLMDALRGTILTRNFRNDDFWLNVIRFFIANPMLDVSHVHPIIDYIWNQKFENQRVFVERGIAEEIGPAQPNFSMRGRTPETLLHQVNEWHRQLGRETRGGDFQWTPSEIGEFHFREGSEQKRNLKYWHIRELLSTNELIDESRKMNHCVRTYAKSCYTGKTSIWTMESEDEKGRSKVLTVEVSRPENLIRQVRGKRNRLPTRTEKFLLERWAAQENLKIAEYLQFRQA
;
A
#
# COMPACT_ATOMS: atom_id res chain seq x y z
N MET A 1 -40.41 72.62 53.62
CA MET A 1 -39.19 71.85 53.96
C MET A 1 -38.65 71.21 52.69
N ALA A 2 -37.39 71.50 52.36
CA ALA A 2 -36.79 71.26 51.04
C ALA A 2 -36.60 69.77 50.71
N GLN A 3 -37.12 69.35 49.54
CA GLN A 3 -36.78 68.07 48.90
C GLN A 3 -35.37 68.15 48.29
N LYS A 4 -34.43 67.37 48.84
CA LYS A 4 -33.12 67.12 48.23
C LYS A 4 -33.29 66.31 46.94
N LYS A 5 -33.07 66.95 45.79
CA LYS A 5 -32.88 66.29 44.49
C LYS A 5 -31.72 65.29 44.57
N LYS A 6 -32.00 63.99 44.43
CA LYS A 6 -30.98 62.96 44.16
C LYS A 6 -30.44 63.17 42.75
N ARG A 7 -29.17 63.60 42.64
CA ARG A 7 -28.41 63.60 41.38
C ARG A 7 -28.28 62.15 40.86
N THR A 8 -28.92 61.85 39.74
CA THR A 8 -28.60 60.69 38.91
C THR A 8 -27.20 60.90 38.34
N LYS A 9 -26.24 60.05 38.71
CA LYS A 9 -24.89 60.05 38.13
C LYS A 9 -25.01 59.65 36.65
N THR A 10 -24.71 60.58 35.76
CA THR A 10 -24.60 60.39 34.32
C THR A 10 -23.62 59.24 34.04
N LYS A 11 -24.05 58.22 33.27
CA LYS A 11 -23.18 57.12 32.83
C LYS A 11 -22.17 57.70 31.85
N MET A 12 -20.88 57.46 32.10
CA MET A 12 -19.81 57.91 31.22
C MET A 12 -19.81 57.01 29.96
N PRO A 13 -20.03 57.56 28.75
CA PRO A 13 -19.88 56.83 27.49
C PRO A 13 -18.43 56.34 27.29
N ILE A 14 -18.23 55.27 26.52
CA ILE A 14 -16.87 54.78 26.18
C ILE A 14 -16.11 55.84 25.40
N GLU A 15 -16.83 56.61 24.59
CA GLU A 15 -16.37 57.68 23.71
C GLU A 15 -15.64 58.81 24.47
N GLU A 16 -15.86 58.93 25.78
CA GLU A 16 -15.19 59.91 26.64
C GLU A 16 -13.85 59.39 27.23
N CYS A 17 -13.48 58.13 26.96
CA CYS A 17 -12.18 57.56 27.37
C CYS A 17 -11.09 57.81 26.32
N SER A 18 -9.81 57.64 26.70
CA SER A 18 -8.71 57.63 25.72
C SER A 18 -8.90 56.52 24.69
N LEU A 19 -8.48 56.75 23.44
CA LEU A 19 -8.62 55.79 22.34
C LEU A 19 -8.04 54.40 22.67
N GLU A 20 -6.92 54.37 23.39
CA GLU A 20 -6.28 53.11 23.86
C GLU A 20 -7.17 52.32 24.82
N MET A 21 -7.86 53.03 25.72
CA MET A 21 -8.74 52.40 26.70
C MET A 21 -10.05 51.93 26.07
N GLN A 22 -10.57 52.66 25.09
CA GLN A 22 -11.74 52.23 24.30
C GLN A 22 -11.45 50.91 23.59
N ALA A 23 -10.30 50.82 22.91
CA ALA A 23 -9.87 49.61 22.22
C ALA A 23 -9.73 48.42 23.19
N HIS A 24 -9.16 48.63 24.37
CA HIS A 24 -9.02 47.60 25.40
C HIS A 24 -10.36 47.08 25.93
N ILE A 25 -11.31 47.98 26.23
CA ILE A 25 -12.65 47.59 26.72
C ILE A 25 -13.38 46.74 25.66
N HIS A 26 -13.25 47.09 24.38
CA HIS A 26 -13.77 46.28 23.27
C HIS A 26 -13.07 44.91 23.16
N GLN A 27 -11.75 44.82 23.37
CA GLN A 27 -11.02 43.54 23.37
C GLN A 27 -11.47 42.59 24.49
N LEU A 28 -11.90 43.14 25.64
CA LEU A 28 -12.52 42.36 26.72
C LEU A 28 -13.96 41.89 26.38
N GLY A 29 -14.54 42.37 25.28
CA GLY A 29 -15.90 42.06 24.84
C GLY A 29 -16.97 42.83 25.60
N LEU A 30 -16.63 44.01 26.14
CA LEU A 30 -17.52 44.86 26.91
C LEU A 30 -17.89 46.11 26.08
N SER A 31 -19.06 46.68 26.36
CA SER A 31 -19.65 47.77 25.56
C SER A 31 -19.87 49.07 26.34
N THR A 32 -19.65 49.09 27.65
CA THR A 32 -19.71 50.34 28.44
C THR A 32 -18.60 50.43 29.50
N VAL A 33 -18.25 51.64 29.91
CA VAL A 33 -17.28 51.88 31.01
C VAL A 33 -17.79 51.32 32.33
N GLU A 34 -19.10 51.33 32.54
CA GLU A 34 -19.69 50.76 33.76
C GLU A 34 -19.57 49.24 33.77
N ASP A 35 -19.81 48.57 32.63
CA ASP A 35 -19.58 47.12 32.48
C ASP A 35 -18.12 46.77 32.74
N TYR A 36 -17.21 47.61 32.26
CA TYR A 36 -15.77 47.47 32.53
C TYR A 36 -15.44 47.61 34.02
N ARG A 37 -16.01 48.59 34.73
CA ARG A 37 -15.78 48.77 36.17
C ARG A 37 -16.38 47.64 37.01
N VAL A 38 -17.55 47.13 36.62
CA VAL A 38 -18.18 45.96 37.24
C VAL A 38 -17.33 44.71 37.00
N TRP A 39 -16.85 44.52 35.77
CA TRP A 39 -15.96 43.42 35.41
C TRP A 39 -14.65 43.48 36.20
N CYS A 40 -14.00 44.65 36.28
CA CYS A 40 -12.78 44.85 37.07
C CYS A 40 -13.03 44.51 38.54
N ARG A 41 -14.14 44.97 39.13
CA ARG A 41 -14.50 44.65 40.53
C ARG A 41 -14.68 43.15 40.75
N LYS A 42 -15.33 42.47 39.82
CA LYS A 42 -15.57 41.02 39.89
C LYS A 42 -14.28 40.20 39.80
N HIS A 43 -13.30 40.71 39.07
CA HIS A 43 -12.02 40.04 38.83
C HIS A 43 -10.85 40.62 39.64
N ASN A 44 -11.14 41.40 40.68
CA ASN A 44 -10.17 42.03 41.59
C ASN A 44 -9.12 42.94 40.91
N PHE A 45 -9.49 43.56 39.79
CA PHE A 45 -8.68 44.58 39.13
C PHE A 45 -9.07 46.00 39.60
N SER A 46 -8.13 46.95 39.45
CA SER A 46 -8.40 48.37 39.71
C SER A 46 -9.56 48.87 38.84
N ARG A 47 -10.38 49.78 39.37
CA ARG A 47 -11.52 50.39 38.65
C ARG A 47 -11.17 51.69 37.92
N GLY A 48 -9.93 52.17 38.09
CA GLY A 48 -9.43 53.36 37.41
C GLY A 48 -9.33 53.16 35.91
N LEU A 49 -9.44 54.24 35.14
CA LEU A 49 -9.30 54.22 33.68
C LEU A 49 -7.88 54.54 33.22
N ASP A 50 -7.09 55.12 34.11
CA ASP A 50 -5.65 55.32 33.93
C ASP A 50 -4.92 54.04 34.40
N LYS A 51 -4.57 53.20 33.43
CA LYS A 51 -3.91 51.92 33.66
C LYS A 51 -2.68 51.82 32.79
N ASN A 52 -1.60 51.31 33.37
CA ASN A 52 -0.39 51.04 32.62
C ASN A 52 -0.55 49.78 31.74
N SER A 53 0.32 49.63 30.75
CA SER A 53 0.26 48.52 29.79
C SER A 53 0.33 47.14 30.45
N ARG A 54 0.97 47.00 31.63
CA ARG A 54 1.03 45.75 32.38
C ARG A 54 -0.32 45.38 32.99
N GLN A 55 -1.05 46.35 33.52
CA GLN A 55 -2.40 46.15 34.07
C GLN A 55 -3.39 45.74 32.97
N LEU A 56 -3.35 46.43 31.82
CA LEU A 56 -4.19 46.09 30.66
C LEU A 56 -3.86 44.67 30.13
N ARG A 57 -2.58 44.31 30.06
CA ARG A 57 -2.17 42.96 29.65
C ARG A 57 -2.69 41.87 30.59
N ASN A 58 -2.58 42.06 31.90
CA ASN A 58 -3.08 41.09 32.88
C ASN A 58 -4.61 40.86 32.76
N GLU A 59 -5.37 41.89 32.37
CA GLU A 59 -6.81 41.79 32.14
C GLU A 59 -7.14 40.96 30.90
N LEU A 60 -6.40 41.18 29.80
CA LEU A 60 -6.52 40.39 28.57
C LEU A 60 -6.08 38.93 28.81
N ASP A 61 -5.01 38.72 29.58
CA ASP A 61 -4.51 37.39 29.96
C ASP A 61 -5.55 36.60 30.76
N LEU A 62 -6.31 37.27 31.64
CA LEU A 62 -7.40 36.61 32.36
C LEU A 62 -8.55 36.20 31.41
N VAL A 63 -8.97 37.08 30.50
CA VAL A 63 -10.06 36.78 29.54
C VAL A 63 -9.66 35.66 28.59
N THR A 64 -8.43 35.69 28.08
CA THR A 64 -7.89 34.62 27.22
C THR A 64 -7.80 33.31 27.98
N THR A 65 -7.33 33.30 29.23
CA THR A 65 -7.27 32.11 30.09
C THR A 65 -8.65 31.53 30.39
N ILE A 66 -9.65 32.37 30.69
CA ILE A 66 -11.04 31.94 30.93
C ILE A 66 -11.67 31.38 29.65
N LYS A 67 -11.44 32.02 28.48
CA LYS A 67 -11.92 31.53 27.19
C LYS A 67 -11.28 30.17 26.86
N ALA A 68 -9.97 30.03 27.03
CA ALA A 68 -9.24 28.78 26.82
C ALA A 68 -9.76 27.67 27.75
N SER A 69 -9.95 27.96 29.03
CA SER A 69 -10.48 27.00 30.02
C SER A 69 -11.89 26.52 29.69
N LYS A 70 -12.77 27.42 29.21
CA LYS A 70 -14.13 27.05 28.75
C LYS A 70 -14.10 26.17 27.51
N ILE A 71 -13.23 26.46 26.54
CA ILE A 71 -13.03 25.62 25.35
C ILE A 71 -12.53 24.23 25.79
N MET A 72 -11.51 24.17 26.65
CA MET A 72 -10.98 22.91 27.18
C MET A 72 -12.01 22.11 28.00
N ALA A 73 -12.89 22.77 28.75
CA ALA A 73 -13.98 22.11 29.49
C ALA A 73 -15.06 21.54 28.56
N ASN A 74 -15.39 22.26 27.48
CA ASN A 74 -16.35 21.80 26.46
C ASN A 74 -15.75 20.65 25.62
N GLU A 75 -14.44 20.70 25.34
CA GLU A 75 -13.67 19.60 24.78
C GLU A 75 -13.62 18.38 25.72
N LYS A 76 -13.47 18.58 27.03
CA LYS A 76 -13.50 17.48 28.02
C LYS A 76 -14.87 16.77 28.07
N LYS A 77 -15.98 17.51 28.05
CA LYS A 77 -17.34 16.91 28.03
C LYS A 77 -17.63 16.15 26.73
N THR A 78 -17.08 16.58 25.60
CA THR A 78 -17.20 15.87 24.31
C THR A 78 -16.20 14.73 24.13
N ARG A 79 -15.21 14.58 25.03
CA ARG A 79 -14.21 13.49 25.02
C ARG A 79 -14.61 12.25 25.83
N ASN A 80 -15.54 12.34 26.79
CA ASN A 80 -15.90 11.18 27.61
C ASN A 80 -16.86 10.24 26.86
N LEU A 81 -16.31 9.42 25.95
CA LEU A 81 -17.08 8.46 25.15
C LEU A 81 -17.91 7.50 26.03
N LYS A 82 -17.46 7.16 27.23
CA LYS A 82 -18.17 6.30 28.19
C LYS A 82 -19.55 6.85 28.57
N GLU A 83 -19.70 8.17 28.67
CA GLU A 83 -21.00 8.80 28.97
C GLU A 83 -21.86 9.05 27.72
N ILE A 84 -21.21 9.20 26.56
CA ILE A 84 -21.87 9.57 25.30
C ILE A 84 -22.43 8.32 24.61
N ILE A 85 -21.68 7.22 24.57
CA ILE A 85 -22.05 5.98 23.89
C ILE A 85 -23.45 5.46 24.33
N PRO A 86 -23.78 5.36 25.64
CA PRO A 86 -25.11 4.91 26.07
C PRO A 86 -26.23 5.85 25.61
N LYS A 87 -25.98 7.18 25.61
CA LYS A 87 -26.97 8.17 25.19
C LYS A 87 -27.23 8.12 23.67
N ILE A 88 -26.18 7.86 22.88
CA ILE A 88 -26.31 7.60 21.44
C ILE A 88 -27.13 6.34 21.22
N TYR A 89 -26.80 5.25 21.91
CA TYR A 89 -27.52 3.98 21.79
C TYR A 89 -29.02 4.13 22.11
N ASP A 90 -29.35 4.88 23.17
CA ASP A 90 -30.73 5.16 23.60
C ASP A 90 -31.47 6.17 22.69
N GLY A 91 -30.81 6.76 21.69
CA GLY A 91 -31.39 7.80 20.82
C GLY A 91 -31.62 9.16 21.50
N LYS A 92 -30.96 9.42 22.64
CA LYS A 92 -31.10 10.65 23.43
C LYS A 92 -30.22 11.81 22.94
N LEU A 93 -29.38 11.57 21.94
CA LEU A 93 -28.44 12.53 21.37
C LEU A 93 -28.58 12.50 19.85
N GLN A 94 -29.00 13.63 19.27
CA GLN A 94 -29.16 13.74 17.82
C GLN A 94 -27.80 13.98 17.15
N ARG A 95 -27.65 13.51 15.91
CA ARG A 95 -26.37 13.53 15.18
C ARG A 95 -25.81 14.94 15.01
N GLU A 96 -26.69 15.93 14.83
CA GLU A 96 -26.40 17.34 14.61
C GLU A 96 -25.80 18.00 15.86
N GLU A 97 -26.11 17.47 17.04
CA GLU A 97 -25.66 17.99 18.34
C GLU A 97 -24.26 17.48 18.72
N ILE A 98 -23.81 16.40 18.08
CA ILE A 98 -22.52 15.75 18.36
C ILE A 98 -21.41 16.49 17.61
N ARG A 99 -20.41 17.01 18.33
CA ARG A 99 -19.23 17.65 17.71
C ARG A 99 -18.03 16.72 17.53
N ASN A 100 -17.92 15.68 18.36
CA ASN A 100 -16.81 14.74 18.33
C ASN A 100 -16.91 13.81 17.08
N PRO A 101 -15.89 13.77 16.20
CA PRO A 101 -15.91 12.92 15.01
C PRO A 101 -16.07 11.42 15.29
N VAL A 102 -15.44 10.91 16.36
CA VAL A 102 -15.58 9.50 16.78
C VAL A 102 -17.01 9.23 17.21
N ALA A 103 -17.59 10.11 18.02
CA ALA A 103 -18.97 9.94 18.47
C ALA A 103 -19.96 9.97 17.29
N LYS A 104 -19.73 10.81 16.27
CA LYS A 104 -20.52 10.80 15.03
C LYS A 104 -20.41 9.47 14.29
N GLU A 105 -19.21 8.92 14.18
CA GLU A 105 -19.01 7.62 13.51
C GLU A 105 -19.63 6.48 14.31
N ILE A 106 -19.61 6.55 15.65
CA ILE A 106 -20.31 5.59 16.52
C ILE A 106 -21.83 5.65 16.31
N THR A 107 -22.42 6.85 16.16
CA THR A 107 -23.84 7.00 15.80
C THR A 107 -24.15 6.26 14.50
N LEU A 108 -23.35 6.51 13.45
CA LEU A 108 -23.49 5.83 12.16
C LEU A 108 -23.34 4.31 12.29
N ALA A 109 -22.38 3.83 13.11
CA ALA A 109 -22.19 2.42 13.36
C ALA A 109 -23.41 1.76 14.02
N PHE A 110 -24.07 2.45 14.96
CA PHE A 110 -25.31 1.95 15.56
C PHE A 110 -26.50 1.95 14.60
N GLU A 111 -26.56 2.88 13.65
CA GLU A 111 -27.60 2.92 12.61
C GLU A 111 -27.45 1.76 11.62
N ARG A 112 -26.21 1.36 11.30
CA ARG A 112 -25.90 0.29 10.34
C ARG A 112 -25.83 -1.12 10.96
N SER A 113 -25.46 -1.23 12.24
CA SER A 113 -25.21 -2.52 12.89
C SER A 113 -26.49 -3.32 13.15
N ASN A 114 -26.46 -4.60 12.78
CA ASN A 114 -27.51 -5.57 13.11
C ASN A 114 -27.42 -6.08 14.56
N SER A 115 -26.27 -5.86 15.22
CA SER A 115 -25.96 -6.36 16.57
C SER A 115 -25.77 -5.22 17.57
N ARG A 116 -26.69 -4.24 17.59
CA ARG A 116 -26.58 -3.00 18.38
C ARG A 116 -26.24 -3.22 19.86
N LYS A 117 -26.81 -4.24 20.51
CA LYS A 117 -26.51 -4.56 21.92
C LYS A 117 -25.07 -5.01 22.12
N VAL A 118 -24.57 -5.88 21.23
CA VAL A 118 -23.19 -6.35 21.29
C VAL A 118 -22.23 -5.21 20.95
N LEU A 119 -22.58 -4.38 19.96
CA LEU A 119 -21.80 -3.20 19.61
C LEU A 119 -21.69 -2.21 20.78
N LEU A 120 -22.79 -1.97 21.50
CA LEU A 120 -22.77 -1.15 22.71
C LEU A 120 -21.78 -1.71 23.74
N HIS A 121 -21.90 -3.00 24.05
CA HIS A 121 -21.03 -3.67 25.01
C HIS A 121 -19.55 -3.59 24.61
N LEU A 122 -19.26 -3.89 23.35
CA LEU A 122 -17.90 -3.84 22.79
C LEU A 122 -17.33 -2.41 22.83
N LEU A 123 -18.10 -1.40 22.44
CA LEU A 123 -17.66 0.01 22.47
C LEU A 123 -17.40 0.50 23.90
N LEU A 124 -18.24 0.13 24.87
CA LEU A 124 -17.99 0.48 26.27
C LEU A 124 -16.72 -0.16 26.79
N TYR A 125 -16.51 -1.45 26.51
CA TYR A 125 -15.30 -2.16 26.90
C TYR A 125 -14.05 -1.53 26.29
N LEU A 126 -14.06 -1.27 24.97
CA LEU A 126 -12.93 -0.66 24.27
C LEU A 126 -12.67 0.78 24.70
N GLY A 127 -13.71 1.54 25.05
CA GLY A 127 -13.57 2.91 25.53
C GLY A 127 -12.81 3.03 26.86
N GLU A 128 -12.82 1.97 27.66
CA GLU A 128 -12.10 1.91 28.94
C GLU A 128 -10.72 1.26 28.81
N ASN A 129 -10.61 0.23 27.97
CA ASN A 129 -9.46 -0.67 27.96
C ASN A 129 -8.54 -0.50 26.74
N SER A 130 -8.87 0.36 25.78
CA SER A 130 -8.15 0.43 24.49
C SER A 130 -8.04 1.85 23.92
N ASP A 131 -7.05 2.05 23.06
CA ASP A 131 -6.86 3.28 22.29
C ASP A 131 -7.62 3.28 20.96
N LEU A 132 -8.31 2.19 20.60
CA LEU A 132 -8.97 2.04 19.29
C LEU A 132 -10.04 3.11 19.04
N LEU A 133 -10.78 3.53 20.07
CA LEU A 133 -11.82 4.55 19.94
C LEU A 133 -11.27 5.99 19.90
N LYS A 134 -9.94 6.18 19.82
CA LYS A 134 -9.35 7.51 19.61
C LYS A 134 -9.28 7.91 18.14
N ASP A 135 -9.59 6.99 17.22
CA ASP A 135 -9.48 7.18 15.78
C ASP A 135 -10.72 6.61 15.08
N THR A 136 -11.36 7.41 14.22
CA THR A 136 -12.59 7.03 13.52
C THR A 136 -12.40 5.84 12.58
N SER A 137 -11.18 5.61 12.08
CA SER A 137 -10.88 4.53 11.15
C SER A 137 -11.14 3.13 11.71
N TYR A 138 -11.08 2.94 13.04
CA TYR A 138 -11.32 1.64 13.67
C TYR A 138 -12.79 1.38 14.00
N ILE A 139 -13.65 2.40 14.01
CA ILE A 139 -15.04 2.26 14.42
C ILE A 139 -15.80 1.31 13.48
N ARG A 140 -15.55 1.43 12.16
CA ARG A 140 -16.11 0.50 11.17
C ARG A 140 -15.66 -0.94 11.41
N GLY A 141 -14.39 -1.14 11.78
CA GLY A 141 -13.88 -2.47 12.13
C GLY A 141 -14.57 -3.05 13.37
N VAL A 142 -14.74 -2.23 14.41
CA VAL A 142 -15.44 -2.61 15.66
C VAL A 142 -16.91 -2.94 15.39
N GLU A 143 -17.58 -2.16 14.52
CA GLU A 143 -18.94 -2.44 14.05
C GLU A 143 -19.03 -3.82 13.39
N THR A 144 -18.15 -4.11 12.42
CA THR A 144 -18.12 -5.40 11.73
C THR A 144 -17.82 -6.56 12.69
N ILE A 145 -16.90 -6.38 13.65
CA ILE A 145 -16.61 -7.38 14.69
C ILE A 145 -17.87 -7.70 15.51
N ALA A 146 -18.64 -6.68 15.90
CA ALA A 146 -19.89 -6.86 16.66
C ALA A 146 -20.99 -7.54 15.84
N ASN A 147 -21.06 -7.28 14.53
CA ASN A 147 -22.00 -7.95 13.64
C ASN A 147 -21.72 -9.45 13.48
N HIS A 148 -20.52 -9.91 13.85
CA HIS A 148 -20.09 -11.32 13.84
C HIS A 148 -19.94 -11.94 15.25
N ALA A 149 -20.66 -11.40 16.23
CA ALA A 149 -20.57 -11.82 17.63
C ALA A 149 -20.85 -13.30 17.87
N GLU A 150 -21.71 -13.91 17.06
CA GLU A 150 -22.05 -15.35 17.10
C GLU A 150 -20.83 -16.25 16.85
N SER A 151 -19.80 -15.72 16.20
CA SER A 151 -18.57 -16.44 15.87
C SER A 151 -17.44 -16.20 16.89
N TRP A 152 -17.69 -15.48 17.99
CA TRP A 152 -16.65 -15.20 18.99
C TRP A 152 -16.28 -16.45 19.78
N ILE A 153 -14.99 -16.80 19.79
CA ILE A 153 -14.46 -17.97 20.48
C ILE A 153 -14.00 -17.68 21.92
N ARG A 154 -13.86 -16.40 22.29
CA ARG A 154 -13.49 -15.96 23.63
C ARG A 154 -14.28 -14.69 24.00
N PRO A 155 -14.70 -14.53 25.27
CA PRO A 155 -15.36 -13.30 25.73
C PRO A 155 -14.44 -12.08 25.64
N ILE A 156 -15.00 -10.91 25.30
CA ILE A 156 -14.24 -9.66 25.17
C ILE A 156 -13.54 -9.26 26.49
N GLU A 157 -14.15 -9.59 27.63
CA GLU A 157 -13.66 -9.22 28.97
C GLU A 157 -12.32 -9.87 29.31
N THR A 158 -12.01 -10.98 28.65
CA THR A 158 -10.75 -11.73 28.85
C THR A 158 -9.62 -11.20 27.96
N TRP A 159 -9.89 -10.29 27.05
CA TRP A 159 -8.87 -9.64 26.23
C TRP A 159 -8.14 -8.57 27.04
N GLN A 160 -6.82 -8.46 26.90
CA GLN A 160 -6.04 -7.43 27.60
C GLN A 160 -5.10 -6.73 26.63
N VAL A 161 -5.10 -5.39 26.67
CA VAL A 161 -4.18 -4.58 25.87
C VAL A 161 -2.76 -4.72 26.41
N LYS A 162 -1.86 -5.18 25.54
CA LYS A 162 -0.44 -5.33 25.88
C LYS A 162 0.41 -4.13 25.45
N ARG A 163 -0.08 -3.31 24.52
CA ARG A 163 0.71 -2.30 23.78
C ARG A 163 -0.15 -1.11 23.37
N HIS A 164 0.45 0.08 23.25
CA HIS A 164 -0.25 1.30 22.81
C HIS A 164 -0.50 1.42 21.29
N ASN A 165 0.11 0.56 20.46
CA ASN A 165 -0.05 0.66 19.00
C ASN A 165 -1.44 0.15 18.58
N ARG A 166 -2.25 1.02 17.97
CA ARG A 166 -3.64 0.75 17.58
C ARG A 166 -3.80 -0.40 16.58
N ASP A 167 -2.96 -0.46 15.54
CA ASP A 167 -3.00 -1.58 14.57
C ASP A 167 -2.76 -2.92 15.25
N ARG A 168 -1.80 -2.97 16.19
CA ARG A 168 -1.52 -4.18 16.98
C ARG A 168 -2.67 -4.50 17.93
N GLN A 169 -3.26 -3.51 18.60
CA GLN A 169 -4.43 -3.74 19.46
C GLN A 169 -5.60 -4.32 18.65
N PHE A 170 -5.90 -3.76 17.47
CA PHE A 170 -6.96 -4.28 16.61
C PHE A 170 -6.66 -5.71 16.14
N SER A 171 -5.42 -5.97 15.72
CA SER A 171 -4.94 -7.29 15.33
C SER A 171 -5.06 -8.32 16.46
N GLU A 172 -4.67 -7.95 17.68
CA GLU A 172 -4.77 -8.79 18.87
C GLU A 172 -6.22 -9.04 19.28
N LEU A 173 -7.10 -8.04 19.15
CA LEU A 173 -8.53 -8.17 19.40
C LEU A 173 -9.17 -9.17 18.43
N LEU A 174 -8.90 -9.06 17.13
CA LEU A 174 -9.40 -10.01 16.13
C LEU A 174 -8.94 -11.43 16.43
N ARG A 175 -7.66 -11.60 16.79
CA ARG A 175 -7.10 -12.90 17.14
C ARG A 175 -7.72 -13.48 18.41
N HIS A 176 -7.98 -12.64 19.39
CA HIS A 176 -8.66 -13.03 20.62
C HIS A 176 -10.06 -13.56 20.34
N LEU A 177 -10.85 -12.81 19.56
CA LEU A 177 -12.26 -13.08 19.31
C LEU A 177 -12.52 -14.17 18.29
N PHE A 178 -11.69 -14.33 17.24
CA PHE A 178 -12.01 -15.21 16.11
C PHE A 178 -10.98 -16.30 15.82
N VAL A 179 -9.83 -16.31 16.48
CA VAL A 179 -8.66 -17.09 16.01
C VAL A 179 -8.15 -18.08 17.07
N ALA A 180 -8.22 -19.36 16.71
CA ALA A 180 -7.61 -20.46 17.45
C ALA A 180 -6.24 -20.86 16.88
N TYR A 181 -6.01 -20.66 15.58
CA TYR A 181 -4.79 -20.99 14.86
C TYR A 181 -4.26 -19.81 14.05
N ASP A 182 -2.93 -19.70 13.91
CA ASP A 182 -2.28 -18.54 13.27
C ASP A 182 -2.89 -18.14 11.92
N ILE A 183 -3.11 -16.83 11.77
CA ILE A 183 -3.65 -16.21 10.56
C ILE A 183 -2.70 -15.13 10.02
N PRO A 184 -2.53 -15.02 8.69
CA PRO A 184 -1.69 -13.98 8.11
C PRO A 184 -2.23 -12.56 8.38
N SER A 185 -1.33 -11.61 8.61
CA SER A 185 -1.68 -10.24 9.00
C SER A 185 -2.41 -9.44 7.91
N PHE A 186 -2.24 -9.76 6.63
CA PHE A 186 -3.00 -9.06 5.57
C PHE A 186 -4.51 -9.29 5.69
N MET A 187 -4.93 -10.40 6.30
CA MET A 187 -6.33 -10.74 6.51
C MET A 187 -7.01 -9.83 7.53
N ASP A 188 -6.27 -9.12 8.40
CA ASP A 188 -6.89 -8.23 9.39
C ASP A 188 -7.68 -7.08 8.72
N ARG A 189 -7.32 -6.71 7.48
CA ARG A 189 -7.97 -5.63 6.74
C ARG A 189 -9.40 -5.97 6.29
N VAL A 190 -9.78 -7.25 6.24
CA VAL A 190 -11.12 -7.66 5.78
C VAL A 190 -12.23 -7.12 6.68
N TRP A 191 -11.91 -6.88 7.95
CA TRP A 191 -12.81 -6.32 8.95
C TRP A 191 -13.11 -4.84 8.74
N PHE A 192 -12.38 -4.14 7.87
CA PHE A 192 -12.70 -2.75 7.47
C PHE A 192 -13.48 -2.67 6.16
N THR A 193 -13.85 -3.81 5.57
CA THR A 193 -14.57 -3.91 4.30
C THR A 193 -15.93 -4.56 4.53
N GLU A 194 -16.88 -4.39 3.60
CA GLU A 194 -18.19 -5.06 3.64
C GLU A 194 -18.20 -6.43 2.95
N ASN A 195 -17.02 -7.01 2.70
CA ASN A 195 -16.90 -8.29 2.03
C ASN A 195 -17.04 -9.45 3.05
N GLU A 196 -18.30 -9.87 3.29
CA GLU A 196 -18.63 -10.97 4.20
C GLU A 196 -17.94 -12.28 3.83
N MET A 197 -17.75 -12.56 2.53
CA MET A 197 -17.03 -13.75 2.08
C MET A 197 -15.60 -13.77 2.63
N HIS A 198 -14.86 -12.66 2.54
CA HIS A 198 -13.51 -12.58 3.10
C HIS A 198 -13.47 -12.63 4.63
N GLN A 199 -14.48 -12.09 5.31
CA GLN A 199 -14.62 -12.20 6.76
C GLN A 199 -14.91 -13.65 7.18
N ASN A 200 -15.72 -14.37 6.41
CA ASN A 200 -15.94 -15.80 6.60
C ASN A 200 -14.67 -16.61 6.34
N TRP A 201 -13.84 -16.24 5.36
CA TRP A 201 -12.53 -16.85 5.15
C TRP A 201 -11.57 -16.58 6.30
N TYR A 202 -11.61 -15.38 6.91
CA TYR A 202 -10.84 -15.08 8.11
C TYR A 202 -11.16 -16.08 9.23
N LYS A 203 -12.45 -16.26 9.53
CA LYS A 203 -12.93 -17.21 10.54
C LYS A 203 -12.59 -18.66 10.18
N HIS A 204 -12.76 -19.04 8.91
CA HIS A 204 -12.42 -20.36 8.39
C HIS A 204 -10.94 -20.70 8.64
N ILE A 205 -10.02 -19.83 8.22
CA ILE A 205 -8.59 -20.00 8.46
C ILE A 205 -8.27 -19.96 9.95
N GLY A 206 -8.85 -19.01 10.69
CA GLY A 206 -8.63 -18.84 12.13
C GLY A 206 -9.08 -20.05 12.96
N SER A 207 -10.03 -20.85 12.46
CA SER A 207 -10.43 -22.14 13.05
C SER A 207 -9.48 -23.30 12.72
N GLY A 208 -8.44 -23.08 11.91
CA GLY A 208 -7.46 -24.08 11.49
C GLY A 208 -7.80 -24.76 10.16
N GLN A 209 -8.88 -24.37 9.50
CA GLN A 209 -9.27 -24.93 8.21
C GLN A 209 -8.44 -24.33 7.06
N ASN A 210 -8.30 -25.10 5.98
CA ASN A 210 -7.49 -24.68 4.84
C ASN A 210 -8.26 -23.74 3.92
N ILE A 211 -7.66 -22.63 3.49
CA ILE A 211 -8.29 -21.67 2.57
C ILE A 211 -8.81 -22.30 1.27
N ARG A 212 -8.20 -23.39 0.78
CA ARG A 212 -8.68 -24.10 -0.42
C ARG A 212 -10.05 -24.76 -0.26
N THR A 213 -10.51 -24.96 0.98
CA THR A 213 -11.82 -25.54 1.30
C THR A 213 -12.80 -24.48 1.81
N ALA A 214 -12.42 -23.20 1.74
CA ALA A 214 -13.31 -22.11 2.10
C ALA A 214 -14.43 -22.00 1.05
N PRO A 215 -15.66 -21.65 1.49
CA PRO A 215 -16.79 -21.49 0.59
C PRO A 215 -16.55 -20.34 -0.39
N ASP A 216 -17.08 -20.47 -1.61
CA ASP A 216 -17.14 -19.42 -2.63
C ASP A 216 -15.78 -18.84 -3.08
N ILE A 217 -14.70 -19.58 -2.86
CA ILE A 217 -13.38 -19.20 -3.39
C ILE A 217 -13.40 -19.18 -4.92
N PRO A 218 -12.98 -18.07 -5.57
CA PRO A 218 -13.16 -17.92 -7.03
C PRO A 218 -12.14 -18.72 -7.84
N VAL A 219 -11.24 -19.45 -7.17
CA VAL A 219 -10.15 -20.22 -7.79
C VAL A 219 -9.97 -21.57 -7.11
N SER A 220 -9.62 -22.57 -7.92
CA SER A 220 -9.21 -23.88 -7.41
C SER A 220 -7.77 -23.82 -6.89
N LEU A 221 -7.59 -23.81 -5.57
CA LEU A 221 -6.26 -23.79 -4.95
C LEU A 221 -5.70 -25.19 -4.68
N THR A 222 -4.47 -25.43 -5.11
CA THR A 222 -3.68 -26.57 -4.64
C THR A 222 -3.20 -26.35 -3.20
N LYS A 223 -2.77 -27.42 -2.51
CA LYS A 223 -2.13 -27.30 -1.18
C LYS A 223 -0.93 -26.35 -1.19
N LYS A 224 -0.12 -26.39 -2.26
CA LYS A 224 1.05 -25.52 -2.42
C LYS A 224 0.65 -24.06 -2.58
N MET A 225 -0.42 -23.78 -3.33
CA MET A 225 -0.96 -22.41 -3.49
C MET A 225 -1.50 -21.85 -2.18
N ALA A 226 -2.27 -22.66 -1.44
CA ALA A 226 -2.78 -22.29 -0.12
C ALA A 226 -1.64 -21.99 0.87
N HIS A 227 -0.57 -22.78 0.84
CA HIS A 227 0.62 -22.53 1.66
C HIS A 227 1.27 -21.17 1.35
N HIS A 228 1.41 -20.82 0.07
CA HIS A 228 1.97 -19.53 -0.32
C HIS A 228 1.02 -18.36 -0.03
N PHE A 229 -0.30 -18.54 -0.16
CA PHE A 229 -1.31 -17.56 0.23
C PHE A 229 -1.13 -17.11 1.69
N LEU A 230 -0.97 -18.06 2.61
CA LEU A 230 -0.76 -17.77 4.04
C LEU A 230 0.57 -17.04 4.34
N ARG A 231 1.47 -16.97 3.36
CA ARG A 231 2.76 -16.27 3.45
C ARG A 231 2.78 -14.96 2.66
N ALA A 232 1.65 -14.53 2.12
CA ALA A 232 1.58 -13.28 1.37
C ALA A 232 1.95 -12.07 2.26
N PRO A 233 2.64 -11.05 1.72
CA PRO A 233 3.04 -9.89 2.51
C PRO A 233 1.85 -9.09 3.06
N LYS A 234 2.00 -8.49 4.25
CA LYS A 234 0.93 -7.78 4.98
C LYS A 234 0.20 -6.70 4.19
N GLN A 235 0.86 -6.09 3.20
CA GLN A 235 0.32 -5.00 2.38
C GLN A 235 -0.56 -5.47 1.22
N TYR A 236 -0.67 -6.79 1.01
CA TYR A 236 -1.48 -7.36 -0.07
C TYR A 236 -2.96 -7.36 0.31
N THR A 237 -3.85 -7.23 -0.68
CA THR A 237 -5.27 -7.57 -0.50
C THR A 237 -5.47 -9.09 -0.51
N VAL A 238 -6.68 -9.56 -0.20
CA VAL A 238 -7.00 -10.99 -0.24
C VAL A 238 -6.85 -11.56 -1.66
N GLU A 239 -7.29 -10.81 -2.67
CA GLU A 239 -7.17 -11.17 -4.08
C GLU A 239 -5.70 -11.17 -4.53
N GLU A 240 -4.94 -10.15 -4.15
CA GLU A 240 -3.49 -10.13 -4.42
C GLU A 240 -2.79 -11.32 -3.72
N ALA A 241 -3.23 -11.72 -2.53
CA ALA A 241 -2.70 -12.88 -1.81
C ALA A 241 -3.08 -14.22 -2.48
N LEU A 242 -4.29 -14.35 -3.04
CA LEU A 242 -4.68 -15.51 -3.86
C LEU A 242 -3.76 -15.64 -5.08
N ARG A 243 -3.54 -14.52 -5.80
CA ARG A 243 -2.64 -14.49 -6.95
C ARG A 243 -1.18 -14.74 -6.55
N TRP A 244 -0.73 -14.21 -5.41
CA TRP A 244 0.58 -14.52 -4.80
C TRP A 244 0.73 -16.02 -4.57
N GLY A 245 -0.29 -16.67 -4.01
CA GLY A 245 -0.33 -18.11 -3.80
C GLY A 245 -0.08 -18.89 -5.11
N GLN A 246 -0.73 -18.47 -6.20
CA GLN A 246 -0.59 -19.09 -7.51
C GLN A 246 0.78 -18.86 -8.14
N VAL A 247 1.25 -17.61 -8.19
CA VAL A 247 2.56 -17.24 -8.77
C VAL A 247 3.67 -18.02 -8.09
N HIS A 248 3.74 -18.00 -6.76
CA HIS A 248 4.81 -18.67 -6.03
C HIS A 248 4.69 -20.21 -6.09
N ALA A 249 3.49 -20.77 -6.08
CA ALA A 249 3.32 -22.21 -6.25
C ALA A 249 3.80 -22.70 -7.63
N LEU A 250 3.62 -21.88 -8.66
CA LEU A 250 4.10 -22.14 -10.03
C LEU A 250 5.61 -21.89 -10.22
N GLY A 251 6.31 -21.34 -9.22
CA GLY A 251 7.74 -21.06 -9.27
C GLY A 251 8.11 -19.62 -9.66
N GLY A 252 7.14 -18.71 -9.69
CA GLY A 252 7.39 -17.28 -9.83
C GLY A 252 7.90 -16.63 -8.55
N ASP A 253 8.40 -15.42 -8.68
CA ASP A 253 8.97 -14.63 -7.58
C ASP A 253 8.12 -13.40 -7.23
N LYS A 254 8.55 -12.69 -6.19
CA LYS A 254 7.89 -11.46 -5.73
C LYS A 254 7.89 -10.38 -6.81
N ARG A 255 8.92 -10.32 -7.67
CA ARG A 255 9.04 -9.30 -8.71
C ARG A 255 7.97 -9.48 -9.78
N LEU A 256 7.77 -10.71 -10.26
CA LEU A 256 6.67 -11.02 -11.16
C LEU A 256 5.33 -10.69 -10.50
N MET A 257 5.13 -11.07 -9.23
CA MET A 257 3.89 -10.78 -8.52
C MET A 257 3.64 -9.27 -8.37
N ASP A 258 4.67 -8.48 -8.03
CA ASP A 258 4.57 -7.02 -7.97
C ASP A 258 4.28 -6.41 -9.35
N ALA A 259 4.85 -6.96 -10.43
CA ALA A 259 4.54 -6.56 -11.80
C ALA A 259 3.11 -6.94 -12.23
N LEU A 260 2.49 -7.95 -11.61
CA LEU A 260 1.08 -8.24 -11.85
C LEU A 260 0.15 -7.27 -11.11
N ARG A 261 0.63 -6.57 -10.07
CA ARG A 261 -0.19 -5.59 -9.34
C ARG A 261 -0.63 -4.46 -10.25
N GLY A 262 -1.88 -4.06 -10.12
CA GLY A 262 -2.49 -3.05 -10.98
C GLY A 262 -2.97 -3.58 -12.34
N THR A 263 -2.70 -4.84 -12.68
CA THR A 263 -3.34 -5.51 -13.83
C THR A 263 -4.70 -6.10 -13.42
N ILE A 264 -5.51 -6.48 -14.41
CA ILE A 264 -6.78 -7.16 -14.19
C ILE A 264 -6.63 -8.51 -13.44
N LEU A 265 -5.46 -9.14 -13.51
CA LEU A 265 -5.23 -10.48 -12.92
C LEU A 265 -5.22 -10.48 -11.39
N THR A 266 -5.02 -9.33 -10.76
CA THR A 266 -5.06 -9.21 -9.29
C THR A 266 -6.44 -8.93 -8.73
N ARG A 267 -7.42 -8.60 -9.59
CA ARG A 267 -8.79 -8.26 -9.19
C ARG A 267 -9.84 -9.19 -9.79
N ASN A 268 -9.47 -9.97 -10.81
CA ASN A 268 -10.36 -10.83 -11.55
C ASN A 268 -9.78 -12.25 -11.66
N PHE A 269 -10.61 -13.23 -11.33
CA PHE A 269 -10.30 -14.66 -11.38
C PHE A 269 -11.15 -15.42 -12.41
N ARG A 270 -11.90 -14.72 -13.27
CA ARG A 270 -12.56 -15.36 -14.41
C ARG A 270 -11.51 -15.92 -15.38
N ASN A 271 -11.78 -17.10 -15.93
CA ASN A 271 -10.86 -17.81 -16.83
C ASN A 271 -9.48 -18.06 -16.19
N ASP A 272 -9.44 -18.35 -14.88
CA ASP A 272 -8.18 -18.46 -14.14
C ASP A 272 -7.23 -19.49 -14.74
N ASP A 273 -7.72 -20.63 -15.20
CA ASP A 273 -6.90 -21.67 -15.84
C ASP A 273 -6.12 -21.15 -17.07
N PHE A 274 -6.75 -20.27 -17.86
CA PHE A 274 -6.07 -19.59 -18.97
C PHE A 274 -4.99 -18.63 -18.45
N TRP A 275 -5.30 -17.82 -17.44
CA TRP A 275 -4.35 -16.86 -16.87
C TRP A 275 -3.19 -17.55 -16.15
N LEU A 276 -3.40 -18.72 -15.55
CA LEU A 276 -2.31 -19.55 -15.02
C LEU A 276 -1.33 -19.96 -16.12
N ASN A 277 -1.78 -20.19 -17.37
CA ASN A 277 -0.88 -20.44 -18.50
C ASN A 277 -0.09 -19.19 -18.90
N VAL A 278 -0.68 -18.00 -18.82
CA VAL A 278 0.03 -16.73 -19.04
C VAL A 278 1.08 -16.49 -17.93
N ILE A 279 0.74 -16.77 -16.67
CA ILE A 279 1.70 -16.69 -15.54
C ILE A 279 2.84 -17.69 -15.73
N ARG A 280 2.55 -18.94 -16.12
CA ARG A 280 3.58 -19.94 -16.47
C ARG A 280 4.48 -19.45 -17.61
N PHE A 281 3.92 -18.77 -18.60
CA PHE A 281 4.70 -18.18 -19.68
C PHE A 281 5.68 -17.13 -19.16
N PHE A 282 5.27 -16.23 -18.26
CA PHE A 282 6.20 -15.27 -17.65
C PHE A 282 7.29 -15.97 -16.83
N ILE A 283 6.92 -16.97 -16.02
CA ILE A 283 7.87 -17.76 -15.21
C ILE A 283 8.90 -18.49 -16.08
N ALA A 284 8.47 -19.03 -17.23
CA ALA A 284 9.33 -19.73 -18.18
C ALA A 284 10.27 -18.78 -18.95
N ASN A 285 9.99 -17.48 -18.94
CA ASN A 285 10.78 -16.46 -19.66
C ASN A 285 11.34 -15.42 -18.68
N PRO A 286 12.24 -15.81 -17.76
CA PRO A 286 12.79 -14.93 -16.73
C PRO A 286 13.50 -13.70 -17.33
N MET A 287 14.19 -13.87 -18.47
CA MET A 287 14.88 -12.77 -19.18
C MET A 287 13.95 -11.86 -19.99
N LEU A 288 12.64 -11.89 -19.76
CA LEU A 288 11.70 -10.88 -20.23
C LEU A 288 11.64 -9.74 -19.19
N ASP A 289 11.78 -8.49 -19.64
CA ASP A 289 11.67 -7.34 -18.75
C ASP A 289 10.23 -7.23 -18.22
N VAL A 290 10.10 -7.14 -16.89
CA VAL A 290 8.81 -7.03 -16.20
C VAL A 290 8.01 -5.81 -16.62
N SER A 291 8.65 -4.79 -17.20
CA SER A 291 7.95 -3.64 -17.81
C SER A 291 6.97 -4.04 -18.93
N HIS A 292 7.13 -5.23 -19.53
CA HIS A 292 6.23 -5.76 -20.54
C HIS A 292 5.07 -6.59 -20.00
N VAL A 293 5.01 -6.85 -18.68
CA VAL A 293 3.93 -7.65 -18.08
C VAL A 293 2.56 -7.00 -18.31
N HIS A 294 2.39 -5.71 -17.97
CA HIS A 294 1.12 -4.99 -18.23
C HIS A 294 0.77 -4.93 -19.72
N PRO A 295 1.65 -4.46 -20.63
CA PRO A 295 1.34 -4.45 -22.07
C PRO A 295 0.89 -5.80 -22.64
N ILE A 296 1.53 -6.89 -22.21
CA ILE A 296 1.16 -8.24 -22.65
C ILE A 296 -0.22 -8.63 -22.13
N ILE A 297 -0.51 -8.36 -20.86
CA ILE A 297 -1.81 -8.67 -20.26
C ILE A 297 -2.93 -7.85 -20.92
N ASP A 298 -2.70 -6.56 -21.14
CA ASP A 298 -3.67 -5.66 -21.77
C ASP A 298 -3.95 -6.09 -23.21
N TYR A 299 -2.92 -6.44 -23.97
CA TYR A 299 -3.07 -7.00 -25.32
C TYR A 299 -3.88 -8.29 -25.29
N ILE A 300 -3.52 -9.26 -24.44
CA ILE A 300 -4.24 -10.54 -24.35
C ILE A 300 -5.70 -10.31 -23.97
N TRP A 301 -5.97 -9.40 -23.02
CA TRP A 301 -7.31 -9.06 -22.60
C TRP A 301 -8.13 -8.50 -23.76
N ASN A 302 -7.59 -7.49 -24.45
CA ASN A 302 -8.23 -6.87 -25.61
C ASN A 302 -8.51 -7.90 -26.72
N GLN A 303 -7.56 -8.77 -27.04
CA GLN A 303 -7.73 -9.74 -28.13
C GLN A 303 -8.69 -10.88 -27.78
N LYS A 304 -8.67 -11.36 -26.53
CA LYS A 304 -9.41 -12.56 -26.13
C LYS A 304 -10.81 -12.27 -25.61
N PHE A 305 -11.00 -11.13 -24.95
CA PHE A 305 -12.21 -10.87 -24.16
C PHE A 305 -12.95 -9.59 -24.55
N GLU A 306 -12.29 -8.59 -25.13
CA GLU A 306 -12.98 -7.36 -25.53
C GLU A 306 -13.62 -7.49 -26.90
N ASN A 307 -14.91 -7.19 -26.96
CA ASN A 307 -15.63 -7.05 -28.21
C ASN A 307 -15.09 -5.88 -29.02
N GLN A 308 -15.18 -5.99 -30.34
CA GLN A 308 -14.71 -4.96 -31.26
C GLN A 308 -15.89 -4.19 -31.81
N ARG A 309 -15.73 -2.87 -31.98
CA ARG A 309 -16.68 -2.04 -32.71
C ARG A 309 -16.20 -1.86 -34.14
N VAL A 310 -16.99 -2.34 -35.10
CA VAL A 310 -16.71 -2.24 -36.53
C VAL A 310 -17.78 -1.40 -37.21
N PHE A 311 -17.36 -0.48 -38.08
CA PHE A 311 -18.29 0.29 -38.89
C PHE A 311 -18.68 -0.54 -40.11
N VAL A 312 -19.92 -1.04 -40.11
CA VAL A 312 -20.46 -1.85 -41.21
C VAL A 312 -21.01 -0.96 -42.33
N GLU A 313 -21.53 0.22 -41.96
CA GLU A 313 -22.02 1.24 -42.88
C GLU A 313 -21.71 2.65 -42.33
N ARG A 314 -21.94 3.68 -43.16
CA ARG A 314 -21.67 5.07 -42.79
C ARG A 314 -22.53 5.48 -41.59
N GLY A 315 -21.90 5.57 -40.42
CA GLY A 315 -22.55 5.95 -39.16
C GLY A 315 -23.16 4.79 -38.36
N ILE A 316 -23.08 3.56 -38.87
CA ILE A 316 -23.55 2.37 -38.15
C ILE A 316 -22.33 1.59 -37.66
N ALA A 317 -22.16 1.55 -36.35
CA ALA A 317 -21.16 0.71 -35.70
C ALA A 317 -21.85 -0.51 -35.08
N GLU A 318 -21.36 -1.69 -35.42
CA GLU A 318 -21.77 -2.96 -34.80
C GLU A 318 -20.70 -3.44 -33.84
N GLU A 319 -21.16 -4.06 -32.75
CA GLU A 319 -20.29 -4.72 -31.79
C GLU A 319 -20.19 -6.20 -32.16
N ILE A 320 -19.01 -6.60 -32.64
CA ILE A 320 -18.69 -8.00 -32.92
C ILE A 320 -17.89 -8.58 -31.76
N GLY A 321 -17.84 -9.92 -31.69
CA GLY A 321 -17.08 -10.62 -30.66
C GLY A 321 -15.58 -10.29 -30.65
N PRO A 322 -14.82 -10.85 -29.71
CA PRO A 322 -13.39 -10.60 -29.60
C PRO A 322 -12.61 -10.97 -30.87
N ALA A 323 -11.46 -10.32 -31.08
CA ALA A 323 -10.61 -10.56 -32.25
C ALA A 323 -10.11 -12.02 -32.32
N GLN A 324 -9.77 -12.57 -31.15
CA GLN A 324 -9.22 -13.92 -30.96
C GLN A 324 -9.86 -14.58 -29.75
N PRO A 325 -11.15 -14.97 -29.80
CA PRO A 325 -11.85 -15.54 -28.65
C PRO A 325 -11.18 -16.85 -28.17
N ASN A 326 -10.60 -17.60 -29.11
CA ASN A 326 -9.85 -18.83 -28.88
C ASN A 326 -8.36 -18.61 -28.63
N PHE A 327 -7.93 -17.39 -28.26
CA PHE A 327 -6.53 -17.08 -27.96
C PHE A 327 -5.95 -18.09 -26.96
N SER A 328 -4.80 -18.66 -27.31
CA SER A 328 -4.07 -19.65 -26.53
C SER A 328 -2.59 -19.26 -26.43
N MET A 329 -1.96 -19.59 -25.29
CA MET A 329 -0.52 -19.42 -25.08
C MET A 329 0.32 -20.55 -25.69
N ARG A 330 -0.30 -21.63 -26.16
CA ARG A 330 0.40 -22.79 -26.72
C ARG A 330 1.18 -22.38 -27.97
N GLY A 331 2.48 -22.68 -27.98
CA GLY A 331 3.37 -22.41 -29.12
C GLY A 331 3.79 -20.94 -29.28
N ARG A 332 3.36 -20.03 -28.39
CA ARG A 332 3.77 -18.63 -28.44
C ARG A 332 5.13 -18.43 -27.77
N THR A 333 5.96 -17.59 -28.38
CA THR A 333 7.23 -17.13 -27.79
C THR A 333 7.13 -15.64 -27.42
N PRO A 334 7.96 -15.14 -26.49
CA PRO A 334 7.99 -13.71 -26.17
C PRO A 334 8.24 -12.83 -27.38
N GLU A 335 9.07 -13.27 -28.33
CA GLU A 335 9.35 -12.51 -29.55
C GLU A 335 8.08 -12.31 -30.38
N THR A 336 7.34 -13.38 -30.64
CA THR A 336 6.11 -13.33 -31.44
C THR A 336 5.01 -12.53 -30.74
N LEU A 337 4.88 -12.68 -29.41
CA LEU A 337 3.87 -11.98 -28.64
C LEU A 337 4.15 -10.48 -28.55
N LEU A 338 5.41 -10.09 -28.32
CA LEU A 338 5.79 -8.69 -28.28
C LEU A 338 5.66 -8.00 -29.62
N HIS A 339 5.91 -8.71 -30.72
CA HIS A 339 5.63 -8.19 -32.06
C HIS A 339 4.14 -7.80 -32.19
N GLN A 340 3.25 -8.70 -31.80
CA GLN A 340 1.81 -8.47 -31.86
C GLN A 340 1.35 -7.33 -30.92
N VAL A 341 1.92 -7.26 -29.71
CA VAL A 341 1.67 -6.14 -28.78
C VAL A 341 2.09 -4.82 -29.41
N ASN A 342 3.26 -4.76 -30.06
CA ASN A 342 3.76 -3.55 -30.70
C ASN A 342 2.91 -3.14 -31.92
N GLU A 343 2.45 -4.10 -32.72
CA GLU A 343 1.53 -3.84 -33.83
C GLU A 343 0.19 -3.28 -33.32
N TRP A 344 -0.37 -3.88 -32.28
CA TRP A 344 -1.59 -3.40 -31.64
C TRP A 344 -1.45 -1.99 -31.06
N HIS A 345 -0.35 -1.71 -30.36
CA HIS A 345 -0.06 -0.36 -29.87
C HIS A 345 0.07 0.67 -31.01
N ARG A 346 0.67 0.29 -32.14
CA ARG A 346 0.79 1.15 -33.33
C ARG A 346 -0.59 1.50 -33.89
N GLN A 347 -1.49 0.52 -33.98
CA GLN A 347 -2.89 0.73 -34.42
C GLN A 347 -3.65 1.70 -33.50
N LEU A 348 -3.37 1.68 -32.20
CA LEU A 348 -3.99 2.58 -31.22
C LEU A 348 -3.37 3.98 -31.16
N GLY A 349 -2.38 4.30 -32.02
CA GLY A 349 -1.61 5.54 -31.93
C GLY A 349 -0.77 5.65 -30.64
N ARG A 350 -0.64 4.55 -29.89
CA ARG A 350 0.19 4.44 -28.68
C ARG A 350 1.59 3.98 -29.05
N GLU A 351 2.21 4.69 -29.99
CA GLU A 351 3.57 4.38 -30.41
C GLU A 351 4.53 4.50 -29.22
N THR A 352 4.97 3.36 -28.71
CA THR A 352 6.20 3.32 -27.91
C THR A 352 7.31 3.22 -28.94
N ARG A 353 7.97 4.33 -29.28
CA ARG A 353 9.16 4.27 -30.13
C ARG A 353 10.16 3.33 -29.44
N GLY A 354 10.26 2.10 -29.94
CA GLY A 354 11.36 1.19 -29.62
C GLY A 354 12.60 1.84 -30.20
N GLY A 355 13.29 2.63 -29.39
CA GLY A 355 14.46 3.38 -29.83
C GLY A 355 15.68 2.48 -29.92
N ASP A 356 16.56 2.77 -30.88
CA ASP A 356 17.96 2.40 -30.78
C ASP A 356 18.60 3.20 -29.66
N PHE A 357 18.44 2.71 -28.43
CA PHE A 357 19.04 3.32 -27.26
C PHE A 357 20.52 2.96 -27.17
N GLN A 358 21.32 3.95 -26.77
CA GLN A 358 22.63 3.81 -26.18
C GLN A 358 22.62 4.49 -24.83
N TRP A 359 23.36 3.97 -23.85
CA TRP A 359 23.40 4.52 -22.50
C TRP A 359 24.81 4.56 -21.95
N THR A 360 25.01 5.44 -20.98
CA THR A 360 26.29 5.58 -20.30
C THR A 360 26.57 4.34 -19.45
N PRO A 361 27.83 3.87 -19.38
CA PRO A 361 28.22 2.80 -18.49
C PRO A 361 27.79 3.05 -17.05
N SER A 362 27.51 1.97 -16.35
CA SER A 362 27.32 2.00 -14.91
C SER A 362 28.62 2.27 -14.16
N GLU A 363 28.49 2.57 -12.88
CA GLU A 363 29.65 2.75 -11.98
C GLU A 363 30.28 1.42 -11.54
N ILE A 364 29.74 0.30 -12.02
CA ILE A 364 30.23 -1.04 -11.71
C ILE A 364 31.36 -1.36 -12.70
N GLY A 365 32.48 -1.88 -12.20
CA GLY A 365 33.63 -2.29 -12.99
C GLY A 365 33.45 -3.62 -13.73
N GLU A 366 34.21 -3.77 -14.82
CA GLU A 366 34.34 -5.04 -15.54
C GLU A 366 35.10 -6.09 -14.71
N PHE A 367 34.88 -7.37 -15.01
CA PHE A 367 35.57 -8.48 -14.36
C PHE A 367 36.48 -9.21 -15.33
N HIS A 368 37.68 -9.55 -14.86
CA HIS A 368 38.68 -10.30 -15.60
C HIS A 368 39.22 -11.42 -14.73
N PHE A 369 39.17 -12.66 -15.21
CA PHE A 369 39.72 -13.81 -14.48
C PHE A 369 40.41 -14.80 -15.41
N ARG A 370 41.60 -15.26 -15.00
CA ARG A 370 42.39 -16.28 -15.69
C ARG A 370 42.33 -17.58 -14.91
N GLU A 371 42.00 -18.65 -15.61
CA GLU A 371 41.93 -20.02 -15.08
C GLU A 371 42.84 -20.95 -15.90
N GLY A 372 43.45 -21.93 -15.24
CA GLY A 372 44.30 -22.93 -15.89
C GLY A 372 45.70 -22.42 -16.25
N SER A 373 46.40 -23.19 -17.09
CA SER A 373 47.77 -22.88 -17.52
C SER A 373 48.00 -23.30 -18.97
N GLU A 374 48.85 -22.55 -19.67
CA GLU A 374 49.27 -22.87 -21.04
C GLU A 374 49.97 -24.22 -21.12
N GLN A 375 50.80 -24.54 -20.12
CA GLN A 375 51.52 -25.81 -20.02
C GLN A 375 50.58 -27.03 -20.01
N LYS A 376 49.40 -26.90 -19.40
CA LYS A 376 48.38 -27.97 -19.34
C LYS A 376 47.32 -27.86 -20.44
N ARG A 377 47.47 -26.93 -21.40
CA ARG A 377 46.52 -26.65 -22.50
C ARG A 377 45.06 -26.54 -22.03
N ASN A 378 44.86 -25.91 -20.86
CA ASN A 378 43.54 -25.69 -20.28
C ASN A 378 43.35 -24.22 -19.85
N LEU A 379 44.11 -23.31 -20.47
CA LEU A 379 44.02 -21.88 -20.21
C LEU A 379 42.66 -21.34 -20.66
N LYS A 380 42.01 -20.57 -19.79
CA LYS A 380 40.72 -19.94 -20.05
C LYS A 380 40.68 -18.54 -19.47
N TYR A 381 40.25 -17.57 -20.30
CA TYR A 381 39.98 -16.20 -19.88
C TYR A 381 38.49 -15.99 -19.72
N TRP A 382 38.11 -15.31 -18.65
CA TRP A 382 36.74 -14.97 -18.33
C TRP A 382 36.59 -13.46 -18.25
N HIS A 383 35.56 -12.94 -18.92
CA HIS A 383 35.27 -11.50 -18.98
C HIS A 383 33.81 -11.25 -18.60
N ILE A 384 33.54 -10.27 -17.74
CA ILE A 384 32.20 -9.75 -17.52
C ILE A 384 32.20 -8.27 -17.89
N ARG A 385 31.39 -7.90 -18.87
CA ARG A 385 31.27 -6.52 -19.37
C ARG A 385 29.82 -6.10 -19.54
N GLU A 386 29.57 -4.80 -19.44
CA GLU A 386 28.24 -4.24 -19.63
C GLU A 386 27.85 -4.24 -21.11
N LEU A 387 26.55 -4.41 -21.38
CA LEU A 387 25.95 -4.16 -22.69
C LEU A 387 25.35 -2.76 -22.66
N LEU A 388 25.79 -1.90 -23.59
CA LEU A 388 25.57 -0.45 -23.55
C LEU A 388 24.61 0.06 -24.64
N SER A 389 24.07 -0.86 -25.44
CA SER A 389 23.16 -0.51 -26.53
C SER A 389 22.09 -1.55 -26.80
N THR A 390 21.04 -1.10 -27.46
CA THR A 390 19.94 -1.96 -27.93
C THR A 390 20.46 -3.04 -28.88
N ASN A 391 21.41 -2.72 -29.76
CA ASN A 391 22.02 -3.66 -30.69
C ASN A 391 22.79 -4.77 -29.96
N GLU A 392 23.56 -4.43 -28.93
CA GLU A 392 24.25 -5.44 -28.12
C GLU A 392 23.27 -6.36 -27.39
N LEU A 393 22.16 -5.83 -26.86
CA LEU A 393 21.13 -6.65 -26.23
C LEU A 393 20.42 -7.56 -27.25
N ILE A 394 20.24 -7.12 -28.49
CA ILE A 394 19.69 -7.94 -29.60
C ILE A 394 20.64 -9.10 -29.90
N ASP A 395 21.94 -8.83 -30.04
CA ASP A 395 22.94 -9.85 -30.32
C ASP A 395 23.07 -10.85 -29.17
N GLU A 396 23.07 -10.37 -27.93
CA GLU A 396 23.03 -11.21 -26.74
C GLU A 396 21.79 -12.10 -26.73
N SER A 397 20.61 -11.52 -27.00
CA SER A 397 19.34 -12.27 -27.07
C SER A 397 19.37 -13.39 -28.11
N ARG A 398 19.93 -13.11 -29.30
CA ARG A 398 20.07 -14.09 -30.38
C ARG A 398 21.03 -15.21 -30.00
N LYS A 399 22.22 -14.87 -29.48
CA LYS A 399 23.26 -15.85 -29.11
C LYS A 399 22.82 -16.74 -27.94
N MET A 400 22.17 -16.14 -26.95
CA MET A 400 21.72 -16.81 -25.72
C MET A 400 20.33 -17.43 -25.84
N ASN A 401 19.57 -17.14 -26.89
CA ASN A 401 18.21 -17.64 -27.11
C ASN A 401 17.29 -17.36 -25.90
N HIS A 402 17.20 -16.07 -25.57
CA HIS A 402 16.33 -15.53 -24.52
C HIS A 402 16.04 -14.04 -24.77
N CYS A 403 15.17 -13.42 -23.97
CA CYS A 403 14.53 -12.17 -24.34
C CYS A 403 15.19 -10.88 -23.79
N VAL A 404 16.47 -10.89 -23.43
CA VAL A 404 17.11 -9.75 -22.74
C VAL A 404 17.03 -8.41 -23.49
N ARG A 405 16.83 -8.41 -24.82
CA ARG A 405 16.58 -7.21 -25.64
C ARG A 405 15.45 -6.32 -25.11
N THR A 406 14.49 -6.89 -24.39
CA THR A 406 13.38 -6.13 -23.81
C THR A 406 13.81 -5.16 -22.71
N TYR A 407 15.03 -5.32 -22.18
CA TYR A 407 15.58 -4.47 -21.13
C TYR A 407 16.09 -3.11 -21.64
N ALA A 408 16.09 -2.83 -22.95
CA ALA A 408 16.69 -1.63 -23.53
C ALA A 408 16.22 -0.32 -22.85
N LYS A 409 14.90 -0.16 -22.63
CA LYS A 409 14.35 1.02 -21.95
C LYS A 409 14.74 1.07 -20.46
N SER A 410 14.78 -0.08 -19.78
CA SER A 410 15.17 -0.15 -18.37
C SER A 410 16.66 0.14 -18.16
N CYS A 411 17.51 -0.23 -19.12
CA CYS A 411 18.94 0.11 -19.13
C CYS A 411 19.13 1.60 -19.41
N TYR A 412 18.46 2.12 -20.46
CA TYR A 412 18.49 3.53 -20.82
C TYR A 412 18.06 4.46 -19.67
N THR A 413 17.06 4.06 -18.88
CA THR A 413 16.58 4.84 -17.73
C THR A 413 17.38 4.62 -16.45
N GLY A 414 18.46 3.81 -16.48
CA GLY A 414 19.33 3.55 -15.34
C GLY A 414 18.72 2.69 -14.23
N LYS A 415 17.56 2.06 -14.45
CA LYS A 415 16.92 1.18 -13.45
C LYS A 415 17.65 -0.14 -13.27
N THR A 416 18.30 -0.61 -14.33
CA THR A 416 19.05 -1.86 -14.38
C THR A 416 20.24 -1.69 -15.30
N SER A 417 21.24 -2.56 -15.14
CA SER A 417 22.29 -2.78 -16.14
C SER A 417 22.29 -4.25 -16.53
N ILE A 418 22.65 -4.53 -17.77
CA ILE A 418 22.77 -5.89 -18.30
C ILE A 418 24.22 -6.15 -18.66
N TRP A 419 24.71 -7.32 -18.27
CA TRP A 419 26.08 -7.72 -18.44
C TRP A 419 26.16 -9.06 -19.16
N THR A 420 27.21 -9.23 -19.94
CA THR A 420 27.55 -10.51 -20.57
C THR A 420 28.77 -11.08 -19.86
N MET A 421 28.70 -12.36 -19.50
CA MET A 421 29.86 -13.17 -19.15
C MET A 421 30.30 -13.95 -20.39
N GLU A 422 31.57 -13.81 -20.74
CA GLU A 422 32.21 -14.46 -21.86
C GLU A 422 33.36 -15.33 -21.37
N SER A 423 33.61 -16.41 -22.08
CA SER A 423 34.84 -17.17 -21.90
C SER A 423 35.58 -17.39 -23.21
N GLU A 424 36.89 -17.24 -23.15
CA GLU A 424 37.80 -17.35 -24.27
C GLU A 424 38.86 -18.40 -23.97
N ASP A 425 39.00 -19.34 -24.91
CA ASP A 425 40.02 -20.38 -24.91
C ASP A 425 40.65 -20.50 -26.32
N GLU A 426 41.47 -21.51 -26.57
CA GLU A 426 42.12 -21.72 -27.87
C GLU A 426 41.12 -21.89 -29.04
N LYS A 427 39.85 -22.21 -28.76
CA LYS A 427 38.79 -22.35 -29.77
C LYS A 427 38.04 -21.04 -30.03
N GLY A 428 38.38 -19.98 -29.30
CA GLY A 428 37.81 -18.65 -29.44
C GLY A 428 36.84 -18.29 -28.32
N ARG A 429 36.13 -17.18 -28.52
CA ARG A 429 35.26 -16.59 -27.51
C ARG A 429 33.83 -17.14 -27.58
N SER A 430 33.27 -17.46 -26.42
CA SER A 430 31.90 -17.94 -26.28
C SER A 430 31.12 -17.15 -25.22
N LYS A 431 29.82 -16.94 -25.47
CA LYS A 431 28.88 -16.35 -24.52
C LYS A 431 28.47 -17.41 -23.49
N VAL A 432 28.51 -17.06 -22.20
CA VAL A 432 28.27 -18.00 -21.11
C VAL A 432 27.01 -17.67 -20.32
N LEU A 433 26.92 -16.43 -19.80
CA LEU A 433 25.79 -15.95 -19.01
C LEU A 433 25.43 -14.52 -19.43
N THR A 434 24.16 -14.21 -19.28
CA THR A 434 23.65 -12.84 -19.24
C THR A 434 23.20 -12.55 -17.81
N VAL A 435 23.61 -11.39 -17.29
CA VAL A 435 23.44 -10.99 -15.90
C VAL A 435 22.71 -9.67 -15.81
N GLU A 436 21.60 -9.65 -15.09
CA GLU A 436 20.87 -8.44 -14.73
C GLU A 436 21.31 -7.95 -13.35
N VAL A 437 21.73 -6.69 -13.28
CA VAL A 437 22.06 -6.01 -12.03
C VAL A 437 21.09 -4.85 -11.81
N SER A 438 20.39 -4.90 -10.67
CA SER A 438 19.58 -3.80 -10.18
C SER A 438 20.44 -2.67 -9.68
N ARG A 439 20.37 -1.50 -10.34
CA ARG A 439 21.12 -0.32 -9.94
C ARG A 439 20.68 0.24 -8.57
N PRO A 440 19.38 0.37 -8.25
CA PRO A 440 18.96 0.90 -6.94
C PRO A 440 19.33 0.01 -5.73
N GLU A 441 19.55 -1.28 -5.96
CA GLU A 441 19.77 -2.26 -4.88
C GLU A 441 21.21 -2.78 -4.85
N ASN A 442 22.04 -2.41 -5.85
CA ASN A 442 23.32 -3.02 -6.16
C ASN A 442 23.25 -4.56 -6.04
N LEU A 443 22.26 -5.15 -6.73
CA LEU A 443 21.91 -6.56 -6.59
C LEU A 443 22.02 -7.26 -7.95
N ILE A 444 22.88 -8.29 -8.03
CA ILE A 444 22.82 -9.30 -9.08
C ILE A 444 21.50 -10.06 -8.91
N ARG A 445 20.53 -9.65 -9.72
CA ARG A 445 19.13 -10.06 -9.57
C ARG A 445 18.85 -11.31 -10.38
N GLN A 446 19.27 -11.31 -11.65
CA GLN A 446 18.99 -12.40 -12.56
C GLN A 446 20.22 -12.84 -13.32
N VAL A 447 20.46 -14.15 -13.39
CA VAL A 447 21.57 -14.72 -14.15
C VAL A 447 21.05 -15.91 -14.93
N ARG A 448 21.17 -15.86 -16.26
CA ARG A 448 20.73 -16.94 -17.14
C ARG A 448 21.76 -17.22 -18.22
N GLY A 449 21.99 -18.49 -18.48
CA GLY A 449 22.74 -18.96 -19.64
C GLY A 449 21.82 -19.20 -20.84
N LYS A 450 22.40 -19.83 -21.88
CA LYS A 450 21.68 -20.18 -23.11
C LYS A 450 20.35 -20.92 -22.82
N ARG A 451 19.26 -20.49 -23.46
CA ARG A 451 17.88 -21.00 -23.26
C ARG A 451 17.42 -20.92 -21.80
N ASN A 452 17.73 -19.83 -21.11
CA ASN A 452 17.37 -19.58 -19.72
C ASN A 452 17.89 -20.65 -18.72
N ARG A 453 18.98 -21.36 -19.03
CA ARG A 453 19.59 -22.30 -18.07
C ARG A 453 20.09 -21.57 -16.83
N LEU A 454 20.08 -22.25 -15.69
CA LEU A 454 20.73 -21.77 -14.46
C LEU A 454 22.26 -21.81 -14.60
N PRO A 455 22.99 -20.95 -13.86
CA PRO A 455 24.45 -20.97 -13.86
C PRO A 455 25.01 -22.22 -13.17
N THR A 456 26.14 -22.71 -13.67
CA THR A 456 26.91 -23.82 -13.10
C THR A 456 27.65 -23.38 -11.82
N ARG A 457 28.25 -24.33 -11.09
CA ARG A 457 29.03 -24.01 -9.87
C ARG A 457 30.22 -23.09 -10.18
N THR A 458 30.97 -23.35 -11.25
CA THR A 458 32.10 -22.52 -11.67
C THR A 458 31.64 -21.10 -12.04
N GLU A 459 30.55 -21.00 -12.81
CA GLU A 459 29.96 -19.72 -13.20
C GLU A 459 29.49 -18.91 -11.98
N LYS A 460 28.88 -19.57 -10.99
CA LYS A 460 28.49 -18.94 -9.72
C LYS A 460 29.69 -18.43 -8.93
N PHE A 461 30.76 -19.21 -8.84
CA PHE A 461 31.99 -18.78 -8.16
C PHE A 461 32.58 -17.51 -8.79
N LEU A 462 32.58 -17.41 -10.12
CA LEU A 462 33.02 -16.19 -10.82
C LEU A 462 32.12 -15.00 -10.53
N LEU A 463 30.80 -15.20 -10.51
CA LEU A 463 29.83 -14.16 -10.12
C LEU A 463 30.04 -13.67 -8.69
N GLU A 464 30.36 -14.56 -7.75
CA GLU A 464 30.66 -14.21 -6.36
C GLU A 464 31.93 -13.36 -6.24
N ARG A 465 32.96 -13.69 -7.02
CA ARG A 465 34.19 -12.88 -7.07
C ARG A 465 33.94 -11.50 -7.66
N TRP A 466 33.17 -11.41 -8.75
CA TRP A 466 32.79 -10.13 -9.33
C TRP A 466 31.92 -9.31 -8.36
N ALA A 467 30.95 -9.95 -7.71
CA ALA A 467 30.11 -9.29 -6.72
C ALA A 467 30.92 -8.78 -5.53
N ALA A 468 31.92 -9.53 -5.05
CA ALA A 468 32.81 -9.07 -4.00
C ALA A 468 33.70 -7.89 -4.44
N GLN A 469 34.19 -7.90 -5.69
CA GLN A 469 34.98 -6.81 -6.27
C GLN A 469 34.19 -5.51 -6.31
N GLU A 470 32.93 -5.59 -6.76
CA GLU A 470 32.08 -4.43 -7.03
C GLU A 470 31.06 -4.14 -5.90
N ASN A 471 31.20 -4.80 -4.75
CA ASN A 471 30.31 -4.69 -3.59
C ASN A 471 28.81 -4.88 -3.94
N LEU A 472 28.53 -5.89 -4.77
CA LEU A 472 27.18 -6.28 -5.18
C LEU A 472 26.60 -7.36 -4.27
N LYS A 473 25.31 -7.27 -3.99
CA LYS A 473 24.52 -8.34 -3.39
C LYS A 473 24.19 -9.38 -4.45
N ILE A 474 23.96 -10.62 -4.02
CA ILE A 474 23.52 -11.71 -4.89
C ILE A 474 22.17 -12.24 -4.43
N ALA A 475 21.22 -12.38 -5.36
CA ALA A 475 19.90 -12.93 -5.08
C ALA A 475 19.99 -14.34 -4.47
N GLU A 476 19.12 -14.64 -3.51
CA GLU A 476 19.20 -15.87 -2.69
C GLU A 476 19.26 -17.17 -3.49
N TYR A 477 18.55 -17.26 -4.62
CA TYR A 477 18.54 -18.48 -5.46
C TYR A 477 19.89 -18.76 -6.14
N LEU A 478 20.76 -17.75 -6.23
CA LEU A 478 22.10 -17.87 -6.79
C LEU A 478 23.13 -18.30 -5.75
N GLN A 479 22.90 -18.00 -4.47
CA GLN A 479 23.81 -18.34 -3.37
C GLN A 479 23.99 -19.85 -3.25
N PHE A 480 25.21 -20.29 -2.91
CA PHE A 480 25.43 -21.68 -2.51
C PHE A 480 24.70 -21.92 -1.19
N ARG A 481 23.70 -22.80 -1.20
CA ARG A 481 23.24 -23.39 0.06
C ARG A 481 24.38 -24.25 0.57
N GLN A 482 25.03 -23.83 1.66
CA GLN A 482 25.83 -24.76 2.45
C GLN A 482 24.88 -25.88 2.88
N ALA A 483 25.22 -27.11 2.50
CA ALA A 483 24.44 -28.30 2.83
C ALA A 483 24.49 -28.57 4.33
#